data_AF-A0A2D7I6G6-F1
#
_entry.id   AF-A0A2D7I6G6-F1
#
_cell.length_a   1.000
_cell.length_b   1.000
_cell.length_c   1.000
_cell.angle_alpha   90.00
_cell.angle_beta   90.00
_cell.angle_gamma   90.00
#
_symmetry.space_group_name_H-M   'P 1'
#
loop_
_entity.id
_entity.type
_entity.pdbx_description
1 polymer ?
#
loop_
_entity_poly.entity_id
_entity_poly.type
_entity_poly.pdbx_seq_one_letter_code
_entity_poly.pdbx_strand_id
1 'polypeptide(L)'
;MKTNQVIKPLIFVLACVIAARFILPANWTPILALAVFMPYVTSNKSIQVLMPIGILLLTDIFLGFYGQTMFFVYSTLILIALISRYQSTGSLLSLMKYSVGSVLIWHVVVNFGVYLNGHDGSSLAQTYLLAIPFDLRLLASTAFFSLIFYSAWATKEYFRSSIEKA
;
A
#
# COMPACT_ATOMS: atom_id res chain seq x y z
N MET A 1 16.41 -15.43 17.21
CA MET A 1 16.08 -15.79 15.81
C MET A 1 17.28 -15.49 14.93
N LYS A 2 17.80 -16.46 14.18
CA LYS A 2 18.94 -16.22 13.25
C LYS A 2 18.48 -15.22 12.18
N THR A 3 19.22 -14.14 11.95
CA THR A 3 18.88 -13.04 11.02
C THR A 3 18.45 -13.55 9.63
N ASN A 4 19.05 -14.67 9.18
CA ASN A 4 18.75 -15.31 7.90
C ASN A 4 17.32 -15.88 7.77
N GLN A 5 16.62 -16.15 8.88
CA GLN A 5 15.25 -16.67 8.85
C GLN A 5 14.19 -15.57 8.59
N VAL A 6 14.53 -14.31 8.84
CA VAL A 6 13.62 -13.15 8.63
C VAL A 6 13.85 -12.51 7.26
N ILE A 7 15.10 -12.52 6.79
CA ILE A 7 15.48 -11.91 5.52
C ILE A 7 14.81 -12.62 4.33
N LYS A 8 14.77 -13.97 4.33
CA LYS A 8 14.21 -14.74 3.20
C LYS A 8 12.72 -14.45 2.94
N PRO A 9 11.82 -14.52 3.94
CA PRO A 9 10.41 -14.16 3.75
C PRO A 9 10.22 -12.70 3.33
N LEU A 10 11.02 -11.79 3.89
CA LEU A 10 10.95 -10.37 3.53
C LEU A 10 11.30 -10.15 2.06
N ILE A 11 12.40 -10.72 1.58
CA ILE A 11 12.80 -10.65 0.16
C ILE A 11 11.70 -11.23 -0.73
N PHE A 12 11.11 -12.36 -0.35
CA PHE A 12 10.03 -12.98 -1.12
C PHE A 12 8.81 -12.05 -1.22
N VAL A 13 8.35 -11.48 -0.11
CA VAL A 13 7.22 -10.53 -0.11
C VAL A 13 7.54 -9.31 -0.97
N LEU A 14 8.74 -8.74 -0.84
CA LEU A 14 9.18 -7.61 -1.65
C LEU A 14 9.19 -7.97 -3.14
N ALA A 15 9.71 -9.15 -3.50
CA ALA A 15 9.72 -9.63 -4.88
C ALA A 15 8.29 -9.81 -5.43
N CYS A 16 7.36 -10.34 -4.64
CA CYS A 16 5.95 -10.47 -5.05
C CYS A 16 5.28 -9.11 -5.25
N VAL A 17 5.52 -8.14 -4.36
CA VAL A 17 4.97 -6.78 -4.48
C VAL A 17 5.52 -6.08 -5.73
N ILE A 18 6.82 -6.24 -6.00
CA ILE A 18 7.47 -5.72 -7.20
C ILE A 18 6.88 -6.39 -8.45
N ALA A 19 6.86 -7.72 -8.51
CA ALA A 19 6.33 -8.47 -9.65
C ALA A 19 4.87 -8.14 -9.93
N ALA A 20 4.05 -7.97 -8.89
CA ALA A 20 2.66 -7.56 -9.03
C ALA A 20 2.52 -6.23 -9.79
N ARG A 21 3.44 -5.26 -9.60
CA ARG A 21 3.40 -3.99 -10.35
C ARG A 21 3.70 -4.10 -11.84
N PHE A 22 4.46 -5.13 -12.26
CA PHE A 22 4.79 -5.34 -13.67
C PHE A 22 3.78 -6.23 -14.39
N ILE A 23 3.13 -7.15 -13.66
CA ILE A 23 2.26 -8.17 -14.25
C ILE A 23 0.78 -7.78 -14.19
N LEU A 24 0.35 -7.14 -13.10
CA LEU A 24 -1.06 -6.84 -12.86
C LEU A 24 -1.46 -5.54 -13.57
N PRO A 25 -2.74 -5.41 -13.96
CA PRO A 25 -3.20 -4.23 -14.66
C PRO A 25 -3.11 -2.97 -13.77
N ALA A 26 -3.06 -1.80 -14.40
CA ALA A 26 -3.02 -0.52 -13.71
C ALA A 26 -4.12 -0.41 -12.62
N ASN A 27 -3.79 0.21 -11.50
CA ASN A 27 -4.64 0.35 -10.31
C ASN A 27 -5.08 -0.97 -9.66
N TRP A 28 -4.41 -2.08 -9.99
CA TRP A 28 -4.46 -3.32 -9.22
C TRP A 28 -3.06 -3.62 -8.68
N THR A 29 -2.76 -3.14 -7.49
CA THR A 29 -1.42 -3.13 -6.92
C THR A 29 -1.43 -3.31 -5.40
N PRO A 30 -0.44 -4.02 -4.84
CA PRO A 30 -0.30 -4.20 -3.39
C PRO A 30 0.27 -2.98 -2.64
N ILE A 31 0.60 -1.86 -3.30
CA ILE A 31 1.36 -0.75 -2.68
C ILE A 31 0.63 -0.09 -1.51
N LEU A 32 -0.66 0.23 -1.66
CA LEU A 32 -1.45 0.83 -0.55
C LEU A 32 -1.64 -0.17 0.59
N ALA A 33 -1.92 -1.44 0.24
CA ALA A 33 -2.03 -2.51 1.23
C ALA A 33 -0.74 -2.66 2.03
N LEU A 34 0.42 -2.57 1.37
CA LEU A 34 1.71 -2.62 2.04
C LEU A 34 1.88 -1.44 3.01
N ALA A 35 1.60 -0.21 2.57
CA ALA A 35 1.68 0.98 3.43
C ALA A 35 0.81 0.87 4.68
N VAL A 36 -0.43 0.37 4.51
CA VAL A 36 -1.36 0.17 5.61
C VAL A 36 -0.93 -1.00 6.51
N PHE A 37 -0.32 -2.03 5.95
CA PHE A 37 0.05 -3.23 6.69
C PHE A 37 1.36 -3.12 7.48
N MET A 38 2.28 -2.22 7.08
CA MET A 38 3.61 -2.08 7.69
C MET A 38 3.65 -2.01 9.23
N PRO A 39 2.72 -1.33 9.93
CA PRO A 39 2.68 -1.31 11.39
C PRO A 39 2.46 -2.68 12.06
N TYR A 40 1.87 -3.66 11.35
CA TYR A 40 1.75 -5.05 11.85
C TYR A 40 3.09 -5.80 11.78
N VAL A 41 4.02 -5.35 10.92
CA VAL A 41 5.29 -6.03 10.64
C VAL A 41 6.42 -5.56 11.55
N THR A 42 6.47 -4.26 11.85
CA THR A 42 7.58 -3.67 12.61
C THR A 42 7.14 -2.45 13.41
N SER A 43 7.78 -2.21 14.56
CA SER A 43 7.64 -0.98 15.35
C SER A 43 8.56 0.16 14.87
N ASN A 44 9.49 -0.12 13.96
CA ASN A 44 10.40 0.90 13.43
C ASN A 44 9.67 1.84 12.47
N LYS A 45 9.41 3.06 12.94
CA LYS A 45 8.67 4.10 12.21
C LYS A 45 9.29 4.41 10.84
N SER A 46 10.62 4.46 10.75
CA SER A 46 11.29 4.76 9.49
C SER A 46 11.04 3.65 8.46
N ILE A 47 11.15 2.38 8.86
CA ILE A 47 10.88 1.25 7.97
C ILE A 47 9.42 1.24 7.51
N GLN A 48 8.47 1.56 8.40
CA GLN A 48 7.04 1.59 8.06
C GLN A 48 6.72 2.54 6.90
N VAL A 49 7.46 3.64 6.77
CA VAL A 49 7.24 4.65 5.72
C VAL A 49 8.17 4.43 4.53
N LEU A 50 9.47 4.22 4.78
CA LEU A 50 10.46 4.09 3.72
C LEU A 50 10.27 2.83 2.88
N MET A 51 9.73 1.74 3.44
CA MET A 51 9.58 0.49 2.70
C MET A 51 8.54 0.61 1.56
N PRO A 52 7.28 1.04 1.79
CA PRO A 52 6.33 1.25 0.70
C PRO A 52 6.83 2.24 -0.37
N ILE A 53 7.43 3.36 0.07
CA ILE A 53 7.94 4.40 -0.84
C ILE A 53 9.13 3.89 -1.65
N GLY A 54 10.05 3.18 -1.00
CA GLY A 54 11.22 2.62 -1.65
C GLY A 54 10.84 1.60 -2.73
N ILE A 55 9.81 0.78 -2.49
CA ILE A 55 9.31 -0.13 -3.53
C ILE A 55 8.66 0.65 -4.67
N LEU A 56 7.82 1.65 -4.35
CA LEU A 56 7.20 2.50 -5.37
C LEU A 56 8.27 3.14 -6.27
N LEU A 57 9.30 3.75 -5.66
CA LEU A 57 10.42 4.37 -6.35
C LEU A 57 11.20 3.37 -7.20
N LEU A 58 11.58 2.24 -6.60
CA LEU A 58 12.36 1.22 -7.28
C LEU A 58 11.63 0.73 -8.54
N THR A 59 10.33 0.51 -8.46
CA THR A 59 9.53 0.04 -9.60
C THR A 59 9.25 1.14 -10.62
N ASP A 60 9.07 2.40 -10.19
CA ASP A 60 8.91 3.55 -11.09
C ASP A 60 10.19 3.85 -11.90
N ILE A 61 11.39 3.55 -11.37
CA ILE A 61 12.66 3.65 -12.13
C ILE A 61 12.62 2.78 -13.39
N PHE A 62 11.94 1.63 -13.35
CA PHE A 62 11.82 0.72 -14.50
C PHE A 62 10.55 0.98 -15.33
N LEU A 63 9.43 1.32 -14.70
CA LEU A 63 8.16 1.59 -15.38
C LEU A 63 8.10 2.98 -16.03
N GLY A 64 9.01 3.87 -15.65
CA GLY A 64 9.08 5.24 -16.12
C GLY A 64 8.37 6.23 -15.18
N PHE A 65 8.88 7.45 -15.17
CA PHE A 65 8.31 8.55 -14.41
C PHE A 65 7.19 9.24 -15.21
N TYR A 66 6.05 9.48 -14.56
CA TYR A 66 4.81 9.98 -15.18
C TYR A 66 4.51 11.45 -14.83
N GLY A 67 5.56 12.24 -14.63
CA GLY A 67 5.47 13.69 -14.48
C GLY A 67 5.03 14.18 -13.09
N GLN A 68 4.42 15.36 -13.04
CA GLN A 68 4.12 16.09 -11.79
C GLN A 68 3.10 15.37 -10.89
N THR A 69 2.22 14.53 -11.43
CA THR A 69 1.28 13.70 -10.66
C THR A 69 2.00 12.77 -9.67
N MET A 70 3.26 12.40 -9.95
CA MET A 70 4.08 11.62 -9.02
C MET A 70 4.21 12.29 -7.65
N PHE A 71 4.31 13.63 -7.58
CA PHE A 71 4.39 14.33 -6.31
C PHE A 71 3.19 14.03 -5.40
N PHE A 72 1.99 14.02 -5.98
CA PHE A 72 0.76 13.70 -5.27
C PHE A 72 0.72 12.22 -4.87
N VAL A 73 1.15 11.31 -5.73
CA VAL A 73 1.20 9.87 -5.42
C VAL A 73 2.14 9.57 -4.25
N TYR A 74 3.38 10.08 -4.30
CA TYR A 74 4.37 9.84 -3.27
C TYR A 74 3.98 10.50 -1.94
N SER A 75 3.50 11.74 -1.98
CA SER A 75 3.04 12.45 -0.78
C SER A 75 1.83 11.75 -0.15
N THR A 76 0.90 11.26 -0.97
CA THR A 76 -0.26 10.48 -0.49
C THR A 76 0.18 9.17 0.14
N LEU A 77 1.13 8.46 -0.47
CA LEU A 77 1.64 7.21 0.08
C LEU A 77 2.37 7.44 1.41
N ILE A 78 3.15 8.52 1.53
CA ILE A 78 3.76 8.95 2.80
C ILE A 78 2.66 9.22 3.83
N LEU A 79 1.65 10.02 3.48
CA LEU A 79 0.56 10.39 4.38
C LEU A 79 -0.19 9.15 4.88
N ILE A 80 -0.55 8.23 3.98
CA ILE A 80 -1.20 6.97 4.33
C ILE A 80 -0.32 6.16 5.29
N ALA A 81 0.97 5.99 4.96
CA ALA A 81 1.89 5.24 5.81
C ALA A 81 2.07 5.88 7.21
N LEU A 82 2.01 7.21 7.32
CA LEU A 82 2.03 7.93 8.59
C LEU A 82 0.74 7.72 9.40
N ILE A 83 -0.43 7.83 8.74
CA ILE A 83 -1.74 7.64 9.38
C ILE A 83 -1.90 6.20 9.87
N SER A 84 -1.50 5.21 9.08
CA SER A 84 -1.62 3.80 9.43
C SER A 84 -0.89 3.41 10.72
N ARG A 85 0.09 4.21 11.17
CA ARG A 85 0.79 3.97 12.45
C ARG A 85 -0.13 4.03 13.67
N TYR A 86 -1.24 4.74 13.57
CA TYR A 86 -2.20 4.91 14.67
C TYR A 86 -3.27 3.80 14.70
N GLN A 87 -3.21 2.83 13.80
CA GLN A 87 -4.15 1.72 13.77
C GLN A 87 -3.93 0.75 14.93
N SER A 88 -5.01 0.12 15.38
CA SER A 88 -4.92 -0.95 16.37
C SER A 88 -4.38 -2.23 15.71
N THR A 89 -3.10 -2.50 15.90
CA THR A 89 -2.42 -3.68 15.36
C THR A 89 -2.97 -4.96 15.99
N GLY A 90 -3.12 -6.02 15.19
CA GLY A 90 -3.69 -7.31 15.60
C GLY A 90 -5.18 -7.49 15.28
N SER A 91 -5.88 -6.45 14.83
CA SER A 91 -7.27 -6.57 14.40
C SER A 91 -7.38 -6.50 12.87
N LEU A 92 -8.00 -7.52 12.25
CA LEU A 92 -8.34 -7.47 10.82
C LEU A 92 -9.30 -6.31 10.52
N LEU A 93 -10.25 -6.04 11.41
CA LEU A 93 -11.21 -4.94 11.24
C LEU A 93 -10.50 -3.58 11.22
N SER A 94 -9.49 -3.39 12.10
CA SER A 94 -8.66 -2.17 12.06
C SER A 94 -7.93 -2.06 10.72
N LEU A 95 -7.29 -3.13 10.25
CA LEU A 95 -6.59 -3.13 8.96
C LEU A 95 -7.51 -2.76 7.78
N MET A 96 -8.72 -3.34 7.75
CA MET A 96 -9.70 -3.09 6.70
C MET A 96 -10.20 -1.65 6.71
N LYS A 97 -10.44 -1.07 7.90
CA LYS A 97 -10.83 0.35 8.03
C LYS A 97 -9.77 1.28 7.44
N TYR A 98 -8.50 1.05 7.77
CA TYR A 98 -7.39 1.85 7.23
C TYR A 98 -7.15 1.58 5.74
N SER A 99 -7.41 0.36 5.26
CA SER A 99 -7.34 0.02 3.82
C SER A 99 -8.37 0.83 3.03
N VAL A 100 -9.63 0.85 3.46
CA VAL A 100 -10.68 1.68 2.84
C VAL A 100 -10.32 3.17 2.94
N GLY A 101 -9.93 3.63 4.13
CA GLY A 101 -9.54 5.02 4.35
C GLY A 101 -8.37 5.48 3.47
N SER A 102 -7.40 4.60 3.22
CA SER A 102 -6.27 4.90 2.35
C SER A 102 -6.69 5.21 0.91
N VAL A 103 -7.70 4.51 0.39
CA VAL A 103 -8.22 4.74 -0.96
C VAL A 103 -9.10 5.98 -1.01
N LEU A 104 -9.80 6.33 0.08
CA LEU A 104 -10.49 7.62 0.16
C LEU A 104 -9.50 8.79 0.14
N ILE A 105 -8.39 8.69 0.87
CA ILE A 105 -7.32 9.71 0.83
C ILE A 105 -6.73 9.78 -0.59
N TRP A 106 -6.47 8.63 -1.21
CA TRP A 106 -6.02 8.56 -2.61
C TRP A 106 -6.99 9.27 -3.55
N HIS A 107 -8.28 8.96 -3.44
CA HIS A 107 -9.32 9.54 -4.27
C HIS A 107 -9.25 11.06 -4.22
N VAL A 108 -9.12 11.64 -3.01
CA VAL A 108 -9.01 13.10 -2.81
C VAL A 108 -7.70 13.66 -3.35
N VAL A 109 -6.55 13.16 -2.88
CA VAL A 109 -5.28 13.84 -3.09
C VAL A 109 -4.70 13.57 -4.48
N VAL A 110 -4.72 12.31 -4.93
CA VAL A 110 -4.10 11.94 -6.20
C VAL A 110 -4.93 12.43 -7.37
N ASN A 111 -6.26 12.31 -7.33
CA ASN A 111 -7.10 12.81 -8.43
C ASN A 111 -7.15 14.34 -8.48
N PHE A 112 -6.97 15.04 -7.36
CA PHE A 112 -6.71 16.48 -7.39
C PHE A 112 -5.40 16.79 -8.13
N GLY A 113 -4.34 16.02 -7.88
CA GLY A 113 -3.10 16.08 -8.66
C GLY A 113 -3.32 15.81 -10.14
N VAL A 114 -4.11 14.79 -10.50
CA VAL A 114 -4.48 14.49 -11.89
C VAL A 114 -5.21 15.68 -12.52
N TYR A 115 -6.16 16.30 -11.82
CA TYR A 115 -6.85 17.50 -12.29
C TYR A 115 -5.88 18.65 -12.57
N LEU A 116 -4.97 18.96 -11.65
CA LEU A 116 -3.99 20.04 -11.82
C LEU A 116 -3.02 19.79 -12.99
N ASN A 117 -2.79 18.52 -13.33
CA ASN A 117 -1.92 18.09 -14.42
C ASN A 117 -2.70 17.73 -15.70
N GLY A 118 -4.03 17.86 -15.68
CA GLY A 118 -4.89 17.57 -16.81
C GLY A 118 -4.85 18.72 -17.80
N HIS A 119 -4.41 18.42 -19.03
CA HIS A 119 -4.22 19.42 -20.07
C HIS A 119 -5.51 19.83 -20.81
N ASP A 120 -6.62 19.11 -20.60
CA ASP A 120 -7.75 19.10 -21.55
C ASP A 120 -9.07 19.72 -21.00
N GLY A 121 -9.00 20.66 -20.06
CA GLY A 121 -10.16 21.47 -19.67
C GLY A 121 -11.29 20.75 -18.92
N SER A 122 -11.10 19.50 -18.51
CA SER A 122 -12.04 18.78 -17.65
C SER A 122 -12.18 19.49 -16.30
N SER A 123 -13.41 19.69 -15.83
CA SER A 123 -13.65 20.30 -14.52
C SER A 123 -13.20 19.38 -13.38
N LEU A 124 -12.91 19.96 -12.21
CA LEU A 124 -12.55 19.20 -11.01
C LEU A 124 -13.56 18.08 -10.72
N ALA A 125 -14.85 18.41 -10.73
CA ALA A 125 -15.93 17.44 -10.48
C ALA A 125 -15.92 16.29 -11.49
N GLN A 126 -15.66 16.59 -12.76
CA GLN A 126 -15.58 15.58 -13.82
C GLN A 126 -14.37 14.67 -13.62
N THR A 127 -13.20 15.21 -13.25
CA THR A 127 -12.00 14.40 -12.96
C THR A 127 -12.27 13.41 -11.83
N TYR A 128 -12.90 13.86 -10.74
CA TYR A 128 -13.28 12.98 -9.62
C TYR A 128 -14.29 11.91 -10.05
N LEU A 129 -15.30 12.27 -10.83
CA LEU A 129 -16.32 11.32 -11.30
C LEU A 129 -15.69 10.22 -12.17
N LEU A 130 -14.79 10.60 -13.08
CA LEU A 130 -14.08 9.67 -13.95
C LEU A 130 -13.06 8.79 -13.21
N ALA A 131 -12.59 9.22 -12.04
CA ALA A 131 -11.66 8.45 -11.22
C ALA A 131 -12.31 7.27 -10.49
N ILE A 132 -13.61 7.35 -10.19
CA ILE A 132 -14.37 6.32 -9.43
C ILE A 132 -14.11 4.88 -9.88
N PRO A 133 -14.22 4.50 -11.18
CA PRO A 133 -13.96 3.12 -11.61
C PRO A 133 -12.53 2.66 -11.32
N PHE A 134 -11.55 3.57 -11.41
CA PHE A 134 -10.15 3.28 -11.09
C PHE A 134 -9.93 3.11 -9.60
N ASP A 135 -10.56 3.97 -8.79
CA ASP A 135 -10.45 3.92 -7.33
C ASP A 135 -11.18 2.72 -6.74
N LEU A 136 -12.28 2.26 -7.33
CA LEU A 136 -12.94 1.00 -6.95
C LEU A 136 -12.05 -0.22 -7.23
N ARG A 137 -11.31 -0.22 -8.35
CA ARG A 137 -10.31 -1.27 -8.62
C ARG A 137 -9.16 -1.23 -7.62
N LEU A 138 -8.69 -0.04 -7.28
CA LEU A 138 -7.66 0.15 -6.25
C LEU A 138 -8.16 -0.29 -4.87
N LEU A 139 -9.41 -0.01 -4.52
CA LEU A 139 -10.07 -0.45 -3.29
C LEU A 139 -10.13 -1.96 -3.20
N ALA A 140 -10.64 -2.62 -4.24
CA ALA A 140 -10.71 -4.07 -4.30
C ALA A 140 -9.32 -4.71 -4.19
N SER A 141 -8.34 -4.15 -4.91
CA SER A 141 -6.94 -4.62 -4.85
C SER A 141 -6.34 -4.44 -3.46
N THR A 142 -6.51 -3.27 -2.84
CA THR A 142 -5.99 -2.96 -1.51
C THR A 142 -6.61 -3.88 -0.46
N ALA A 143 -7.92 -4.08 -0.50
CA ALA A 143 -8.62 -5.03 0.37
C ALA A 143 -8.09 -6.46 0.20
N PHE A 144 -7.95 -6.92 -1.04
CA PHE A 144 -7.46 -8.25 -1.36
C PHE A 144 -6.04 -8.50 -0.84
N PHE A 145 -5.11 -7.59 -1.13
CA PHE A 145 -3.73 -7.74 -0.65
C PHE A 145 -3.59 -7.55 0.86
N SER A 146 -4.38 -6.66 1.47
CA SER A 146 -4.44 -6.53 2.94
C SER A 146 -4.89 -7.82 3.61
N LEU A 147 -5.87 -8.52 3.04
CA LEU A 147 -6.30 -9.84 3.52
C LEU A 147 -5.18 -10.87 3.41
N ILE A 148 -4.51 -10.96 2.26
CA ILE A 148 -3.37 -11.88 2.07
C ILE A 148 -2.26 -11.60 3.10
N PHE A 149 -1.88 -10.34 3.28
CA PHE A 149 -0.84 -9.95 4.22
C PHE A 149 -1.23 -10.27 5.67
N TYR A 150 -2.48 -9.97 6.04
CA TYR A 150 -3.00 -10.28 7.36
C TYR A 150 -3.02 -11.79 7.63
N SER A 151 -3.51 -12.59 6.68
CA SER A 151 -3.56 -14.05 6.81
C SER A 151 -2.14 -14.62 7.00
N ALA A 152 -1.17 -14.21 6.18
CA ALA A 152 0.21 -14.67 6.31
C ALA A 152 0.82 -14.31 7.68
N TRP A 153 0.54 -13.11 8.18
CA TRP A 153 1.01 -12.66 9.49
C TRP A 153 0.31 -13.37 10.65
N ALA A 154 -1.01 -13.54 10.59
CA ALA A 154 -1.79 -14.22 11.62
C ALA A 154 -1.37 -15.70 11.74
N THR A 155 -1.14 -16.38 10.62
CA THR A 155 -0.62 -17.76 10.62
C THR A 155 0.75 -17.83 11.28
N LYS A 156 1.67 -16.90 10.97
CA LYS A 156 2.99 -16.84 11.60
C LYS A 156 2.89 -16.64 13.12
N GLU A 157 2.02 -15.74 13.57
CA GLU A 157 1.84 -15.44 14.99
C GLU A 157 1.21 -16.61 15.75
N TYR A 158 0.25 -17.30 15.12
CA TYR A 158 -0.33 -18.53 15.67
C TYR A 158 0.73 -19.59 15.94
N PHE A 159 1.58 -19.92 14.95
CA PHE A 159 2.64 -20.92 15.12
C PHE A 159 3.67 -20.51 16.18
N ARG A 160 4.03 -19.22 16.24
CA ARG A 160 4.93 -18.71 17.26
C ARG A 160 4.36 -18.94 18.66
N SER A 161 3.10 -18.57 18.88
CA SER A 161 2.44 -18.74 20.17
C SER A 161 2.29 -20.21 20.59
N SER A 162 2.14 -21.13 19.61
CA SER A 162 2.05 -22.56 19.88
C SER A 162 3.40 -23.16 20.30
N ILE A 163 4.51 -22.67 19.75
CA ILE A 163 5.86 -23.11 20.13
C ILE A 163 6.24 -22.56 21.52
N GLU A 164 5.88 -21.32 21.84
CA GLU A 164 6.17 -20.73 23.16
C GLU A 164 5.41 -21.41 24.31
N LYS A 165 4.33 -22.16 24.00
CA LYS A 165 3.53 -22.91 24.97
C LYS A 165 3.92 -24.39 25.11
N ALA A 166 4.76 -24.92 24.21
CA ALA A 166 5.21 -26.31 24.19
C ALA A 166 6.57 -26.48 24.88
#